data_AF-A0A135YQ31-F1
#
_entry.id   AF-A0A135YQ31-F1
#
_cell.length_a   1.000
_cell.length_b   1.000
_cell.length_c   1.000
_cell.angle_alpha   90.00
_cell.angle_beta   90.00
_cell.angle_gamma   90.00
#
_symmetry.space_group_name_H-M   'P 1'
#
loop_
_entity.id
_entity.type
_entity.pdbx_description
1 polymer ?
#
loop_
_entity_poly.entity_id
_entity_poly.type
_entity_poly.pdbx_seq_one_letter_code
_entity_poly.pdbx_strand_id
1 'polypeptide(L)' 'MLDGDYTAKDRCKFCQGVMVGIVRQDDRYIVQCQDCGAVTSTYNVQKNNSKPSRMAKVRKIKSRFYDKE' A
#
# COMPACT_ATOMS: atom_id res chain seq x y z
N MET A 1 7.09 0.52 -9.03
CA MET A 1 6.57 1.07 -7.76
C MET A 1 5.91 -0.07 -7.01
N LEU A 2 6.27 -0.31 -5.75
CA LEU A 2 5.56 -1.29 -4.92
C LEU A 2 4.12 -0.83 -4.76
N ASP A 3 3.16 -1.63 -5.22
CA ASP A 3 1.75 -1.22 -5.31
C ASP A 3 1.14 -0.87 -3.94
N GLY A 4 1.76 -1.29 -2.83
CA GLY A 4 1.59 -0.70 -1.50
C GLY A 4 0.16 -0.48 -1.04
N ASP A 5 -0.73 -1.35 -1.48
CA ASP A 5 -2.13 -1.37 -1.07
C ASP A 5 -2.27 -1.82 0.39
N TYR A 6 -1.24 -2.45 0.94
CA TYR A 6 -1.16 -2.94 2.31
C TYR A 6 0.12 -2.45 2.97
N THR A 7 0.01 -1.99 4.22
CA THR A 7 1.13 -1.60 5.07
C THR A 7 1.17 -2.50 6.29
N ALA A 8 2.34 -2.99 6.67
CA ALA A 8 2.48 -3.73 7.92
C ALA A 8 2.23 -2.78 9.10
N LYS A 9 1.60 -3.30 10.17
CA LYS A 9 1.53 -2.56 11.43
C LYS A 9 2.90 -2.46 12.11
N ASP A 10 3.75 -3.45 11.87
CA ASP A 10 5.10 -3.54 12.42
C ASP A 10 6.10 -2.70 11.62
N ARG A 11 7.04 -2.07 12.34
CA ARG A 11 8.15 -1.32 11.74
C ARG A 11 9.32 -2.25 11.41
N CYS A 12 10.17 -1.83 10.48
CA CYS A 12 11.38 -2.56 10.15
C CYS A 12 12.28 -2.71 11.38
N LYS A 13 12.78 -3.92 11.67
CA LYS A 13 13.68 -4.15 12.81
C LYS A 13 15.04 -3.47 12.68
N PHE A 14 15.45 -3.12 11.46
CA PHE A 14 16.77 -2.55 11.17
C PHE A 14 16.78 -1.03 11.23
N CYS A 15 15.86 -0.38 10.51
CA CYS A 15 15.83 1.08 10.37
C CYS A 15 14.58 1.72 10.98
N GLN A 16 13.68 0.94 11.61
CA GLN A 16 12.38 1.38 12.09
C GLN A 16 11.47 2.05 11.04
N GLY A 17 11.81 1.90 9.76
CA GLY A 17 11.05 2.40 8.63
C GLY A 17 9.71 1.68 8.42
N VAL A 18 8.86 2.28 7.58
CA VAL A 18 7.56 1.74 7.22
C VAL A 18 7.74 0.50 6.33
N MET A 19 7.00 -0.56 6.62
CA MET A 19 6.97 -1.77 5.81
C MET A 19 5.69 -1.86 5.00
N VAL A 20 5.84 -2.23 3.73
CA VAL A 20 4.78 -2.22 2.72
C VAL A 20 4.62 -3.61 2.15
N GLY A 21 3.39 -4.10 2.11
CA GLY A 21 3.03 -5.39 1.52
C GLY A 21 3.31 -5.41 0.02
N ILE A 22 4.00 -6.45 -0.41
CA ILE A 22 4.34 -6.72 -1.81
C ILE A 22 3.42 -7.82 -2.35
N VAL A 23 3.34 -8.95 -1.66
CA VAL A 23 2.65 -10.17 -2.12
C VAL A 23 1.96 -10.83 -0.95
N ARG A 24 0.75 -11.34 -1.18
CA ARG A 24 0.10 -12.28 -0.26
C ARG A 24 0.50 -13.71 -0.64
N GLN A 25 1.12 -14.42 0.29
CA GLN A 25 1.36 -15.85 0.20
C GLN A 25 0.48 -16.55 1.22
N ASP A 26 -0.50 -17.30 0.72
CA ASP A 26 -1.46 -18.05 1.54
C ASP A 26 -2.11 -17.18 2.63
N ASP A 27 -1.68 -17.37 3.88
CA ASP A 27 -2.16 -16.68 5.08
C ASP A 27 -1.26 -15.52 5.55
N ARG A 28 -0.13 -15.27 4.90
CA ARG A 28 0.84 -14.24 5.27
C ARG A 28 1.01 -13.21 4.15
N TYR A 29 1.44 -12.01 4.53
CA TYR A 29 1.90 -10.98 3.61
C TYR A 29 3.41 -10.88 3.67
N ILE A 30 4.04 -10.95 2.51
CA ILE A 30 5.43 -10.54 2.33
C ILE A 30 5.42 -9.01 2.31
N VAL A 31 6.17 -8.41 3.22
CA VAL A 31 6.30 -6.96 3.41
C VAL A 31 7.76 -6.56 3.23
N GLN A 32 7.99 -5.40 2.62
CA GLN A 32 9.32 -4.84 2.40
C GLN A 32 9.39 -3.43 2.99
N CYS A 33 10.49 -3.15 3.68
CA CYS A 33 10.77 -1.81 4.17
C CYS A 33 11.06 -0.85 3.01
N GLN A 34 10.43 0.33 3.03
CA GLN A 34 10.65 1.35 2.00
C GLN A 34 12.05 1.96 2.05
N ASP A 35 12.65 2.07 3.24
CA ASP A 35 13.91 2.80 3.43
C ASP A 35 15.13 1.91 3.17
N CYS A 36 15.17 0.72 3.78
CA CYS A 36 16.34 -0.18 3.69
C CYS A 36 16.14 -1.38 2.78
N GLY A 37 14.92 -1.59 2.24
CA GLY A 37 14.61 -2.73 1.38
C GLY A 37 14.52 -4.09 2.06
N ALA A 38 14.68 -4.16 3.40
CA ALA A 38 14.57 -5.43 4.13
C ALA A 38 13.19 -6.08 3.94
N VAL A 39 13.18 -7.38 3.66
CA VAL A 39 11.95 -8.16 3.39
C VAL A 39 11.64 -9.05 4.58
N THR A 40 10.38 -9.06 5.01
CA THR A 40 9.88 -9.91 6.09
C THR A 40 8.50 -10.47 5.73
N SER A 41 8.01 -11.44 6.49
CA SER A 41 6.61 -11.87 6.41
C SER A 41 5.85 -11.44 7.67
N THR A 42 4.59 -11.05 7.53
CA THR A 42 3.70 -10.74 8.65
C THR A 42 2.26 -11.13 8.32
N TYR A 43 1.48 -11.42 9.35
CA TYR A 43 0.04 -11.65 9.24
C TYR A 43 -0.76 -10.34 9.35
N ASN A 44 -0.18 -9.32 9.96
CA ASN A 44 -0.87 -8.10 10.36
C ASN A 44 -0.54 -6.96 9.41
N VAL A 45 -1.31 -6.88 8.33
CA VAL A 45 -1.30 -5.74 7.42
C VAL A 45 -2.60 -4.97 7.48
N GLN A 46 -2.51 -3.66 7.34
CA GLN A 46 -3.66 -2.77 7.20
C GLN A 46 -3.72 -2.31 5.75
N LYS A 47 -4.94 -2.30 5.19
CA LYS A 47 -5.17 -1.75 3.85
C LYS A 47 -5.02 -0.23 3.90
N ASN A 48 -4.18 0.31 3.04
CA ASN A 48 -3.88 1.73 3.01
C ASN A 48 -5.03 2.49 2.33
N ASN A 49 -6.05 2.86 3.11
CA ASN A 49 -7.27 3.53 2.60
C ASN A 49 -7.04 4.98 2.14
N SER A 50 -5.85 5.53 2.36
CA SER A 50 -5.44 6.86 1.89
C SER A 50 -5.13 6.89 0.39
N LYS A 51 -5.02 5.73 -0.28
CA LYS A 51 -5.07 5.70 -1.75
C LYS A 51 -6.52 5.78 -2.22
N PRO A 52 -6.90 6.80 -3.00
CA PRO A 52 -8.23 6.83 -3.61
C PRO A 52 -8.38 5.57 -4.45
N SER A 53 -9.46 4.83 -4.20
CA SER A 53 -9.81 3.65 -4.99
C SER A 53 -9.73 4.00 -6.48
N ARG A 54 -9.44 3.01 -7.34
CA ARG A 54 -9.42 3.23 -8.80
C ARG A 54 -10.71 3.92 -9.29
N MET A 55 -11.85 3.59 -8.68
CA MET A 55 -13.13 4.27 -8.89
C MET A 55 -13.15 5.74 -8.44
N ALA A 56 -12.53 6.08 -7.31
CA ALA A 56 -12.40 7.47 -6.87
C ALA A 56 -11.48 8.29 -7.80
N LYS A 57 -10.43 7.67 -8.36
CA LYS A 57 -9.61 8.31 -9.41
C LYS A 57 -10.41 8.57 -10.68
N VAL A 58 -11.16 7.58 -11.16
CA VAL A 58 -12.04 7.72 -12.34
C VAL A 58 -13.10 8.80 -12.12
N ARG A 59 -13.72 8.87 -10.94
CA ARG A 59 -14.69 9.94 -10.60
C ARG A 59 -14.06 11.33 -10.63
N LYS A 60 -12.86 11.52 -10.05
CA LYS A 60 -12.14 12.81 -10.10
C LYS A 60 -11.75 13.22 -11.53
N ILE A 61 -11.40 12.25 -12.38
CA ILE A 61 -11.10 12.52 -13.79
C ILE A 61 -12.39 12.93 -14.50
N LYS A 62 -13.48 12.17 -14.33
CA LYS A 62 -14.77 12.51 -14.96
C LYS A 62 -15.25 13.91 -14.57
N SER A 63 -15.19 14.26 -13.29
CA SER A 63 -15.59 15.59 -12.83
C SER A 63 -14.70 16.72 -13.33
N ARG A 64 -13.42 16.45 -13.63
CA ARG A 64 -12.49 17.46 -14.15
C ARG A 64 -12.71 17.77 -15.63
N PHE A 65 -13.19 16.80 -16.41
CA PHE A 65 -13.30 16.90 -17.87
C PHE A 65 -14.73 16.98 -18.39
N TYR A 66 -15.73 16.45 -17.67
CA TYR A 66 -17.10 16.31 -18.16
C TYR A 66 -18.15 17.14 -17.38
N ASP A 67 -17.88 17.59 -16.15
CA ASP A 67 -18.82 18.43 -15.38
C ASP A 67 -18.62 19.95 -15.64
N LYS A 68 -17.97 20.32 -16.74
CA LYS A 68 -17.74 21.72 -17.17
C LYS A 68 -18.57 22.15 -18.39
N GLU A 69 -19.57 21.35 -18.78
CA GLU A 69 -20.61 21.76 -19.72
C GLU A 69 -21.78 22.43 -18.99
#